data_AF-A0A9D5XZY3-F1
#
_entry.id   AF-A0A9D5XZY3-F1
#
_cell.length_a   1.000
_cell.length_b   1.000
_cell.length_c   1.000
_cell.angle_alpha   90.00
_cell.angle_beta   90.00
_cell.angle_gamma   90.00
#
_symmetry.space_group_name_H-M   'P 1'
#
loop_
_entity.id
_entity.type
_entity.pdbx_description
1 polymer ?
#
loop_
_entity_poly.entity_id
_entity_poly.type
_entity_poly.pdbx_seq_one_letter_code
_entity_poly.pdbx_strand_id
1 'polypeptide(L)'
;MFFGAAFFVAVCMAGTGRSNSGQFVGSAACEECHETEYGNFKKFAKKAHSGQSVKLMSGDLTETELKECFHCHVTGYGQPGGFVSFEETPGMSDCGCEVCHGPGYDHVESGGDSELIKSSLDMEDCVVCHNPERVKAFDFKPLLYGGAH
;
A
#
# COMPACT_ATOMS: atom_id res chain seq x y z
N MET A 1 19.90 34.50 56.51
CA MET A 1 20.40 33.99 55.21
C MET A 1 20.01 32.52 55.12
N PHE A 2 18.90 32.19 54.47
CA PHE A 2 18.48 30.81 54.20
C PHE A 2 18.17 30.71 52.71
N PHE A 3 19.06 30.07 51.95
CA PHE A 3 18.84 29.75 50.54
C PHE A 3 18.08 28.42 50.46
N GLY A 4 16.78 28.48 50.17
CA GLY A 4 15.98 27.31 49.82
C GLY A 4 16.01 27.09 48.32
N ALA A 5 16.76 26.10 47.85
CA ALA A 5 16.72 25.68 46.45
C ALA A 5 15.49 24.78 46.23
N ALA A 6 14.47 25.31 45.55
CA ALA A 6 13.34 24.51 45.07
C ALA A 6 13.78 23.69 43.86
N PHE A 7 13.86 22.37 44.03
CA PHE A 7 14.16 21.42 42.97
C PHE A 7 12.88 21.19 42.15
N PHE A 8 12.72 21.91 41.03
CA PHE A 8 11.65 21.66 40.08
C PHE A 8 11.97 20.38 39.30
N VAL A 9 11.33 19.27 39.67
CA VAL A 9 11.34 18.04 38.86
C VAL A 9 10.40 18.27 37.67
N ALA A 10 10.98 18.64 36.52
CA ALA A 10 10.26 18.65 35.26
C ALA A 10 10.05 17.20 34.80
N VAL A 11 8.85 16.67 34.98
CA VAL A 11 8.42 15.40 34.39
C VAL A 11 8.17 15.67 32.90
N CYS A 12 9.14 15.35 32.07
CA CYS A 12 8.95 15.30 30.61
C CYS A 12 8.05 14.10 30.30
N MET A 13 6.75 14.32 30.15
CA MET A 13 5.87 13.35 29.51
C MET A 13 6.26 13.27 28.03
N ALA A 14 7.14 12.34 27.69
CA ALA A 14 7.36 11.93 26.31
C ALA A 14 6.07 11.22 25.84
N GLY A 15 5.16 11.99 25.26
CA GLY A 15 4.10 11.41 24.44
C GLY A 15 4.77 10.73 23.26
N THR A 16 4.78 9.41 23.24
CA THR A 16 5.09 8.63 22.04
C THR A 16 3.96 8.88 21.04
N GLY A 17 4.02 10.01 20.34
CA GLY A 17 3.23 10.19 19.14
C GLY A 17 3.63 9.07 18.18
N ARG A 18 2.71 8.14 17.93
CA ARG A 18 2.90 7.13 16.89
C ARG A 18 3.06 7.87 15.56
N SER A 19 4.27 7.88 15.02
CA SER A 19 4.49 8.42 13.68
C SER A 19 3.94 7.42 12.67
N ASN A 20 3.06 7.88 11.79
CA ASN A 20 2.77 7.18 10.55
C ASN A 20 3.56 7.87 9.44
N SER A 21 4.63 7.24 8.97
CA SER A 21 5.51 7.74 7.92
C SER A 21 4.83 7.78 6.56
N GLY A 22 3.74 7.02 6.37
CA GLY A 22 3.05 6.86 5.10
C GLY A 22 3.90 6.14 4.04
N GLN A 23 4.98 5.47 4.44
CA GLN A 23 5.93 4.85 3.53
C GLN A 23 5.53 3.41 3.18
N PHE A 24 5.59 3.10 1.89
CA PHE A 24 5.37 1.76 1.35
C PHE A 24 6.68 0.94 1.41
N VAL A 25 6.55 -0.38 1.59
CA VAL A 25 7.67 -1.33 1.67
C VAL A 25 7.62 -2.45 0.61
N GLY A 26 6.49 -2.62 -0.04
CA GLY A 26 6.24 -3.64 -1.05
C GLY A 26 5.84 -4.98 -0.44
N SER A 27 5.12 -5.77 -1.24
CA SER A 27 4.52 -7.04 -0.77
C SER A 27 5.53 -8.07 -0.28
N ALA A 28 6.78 -8.00 -0.76
CA ALA A 28 7.83 -8.93 -0.35
C ALA A 28 8.16 -8.82 1.15
N ALA A 29 8.04 -7.63 1.75
CA ALA A 29 8.24 -7.44 3.18
C ALA A 29 7.17 -8.15 4.03
N CYS A 30 6.01 -8.44 3.45
CA CYS A 30 4.91 -9.11 4.16
C CYS A 30 5.13 -10.62 4.28
N GLU A 31 5.92 -11.23 3.39
CA GLU A 31 6.08 -12.70 3.29
C GLU A 31 6.68 -13.31 4.56
N GLU A 32 7.58 -12.59 5.25
CA GLU A 32 8.29 -13.10 6.43
C GLU A 32 7.34 -13.47 7.59
N CYS A 33 6.27 -12.70 7.79
CA CYS A 33 5.27 -12.97 8.84
C CYS A 33 3.96 -13.54 8.29
N HIS A 34 3.64 -13.31 7.01
CA HIS A 34 2.38 -13.68 6.37
C HIS A 34 2.59 -14.62 5.17
N GLU A 35 3.40 -15.66 5.35
CA GLU A 35 3.77 -16.61 4.28
C GLU A 35 2.53 -17.21 3.58
N THR A 36 1.51 -17.59 4.36
CA THR A 36 0.30 -18.23 3.82
C THR A 36 -0.52 -17.25 2.99
N GLU A 37 -0.78 -16.05 3.51
CA GLU A 37 -1.52 -15.01 2.83
C GLU A 37 -0.78 -14.53 1.58
N TYR A 38 0.53 -14.30 1.70
CA TYR A 38 1.39 -13.91 0.58
C TYR A 38 1.40 -14.97 -0.53
N GLY A 39 1.59 -16.24 -0.17
CA GLY A 39 1.59 -17.34 -1.11
C GLY A 39 0.25 -17.51 -1.83
N ASN A 40 -0.86 -17.43 -1.09
CA ASN A 40 -2.20 -17.48 -1.67
C ASN A 40 -2.46 -16.28 -2.59
N PHE A 41 -2.08 -15.08 -2.15
CA PHE A 41 -2.23 -13.85 -2.91
C PHE A 41 -1.48 -13.93 -4.25
N LYS A 42 -0.19 -14.24 -4.22
CA LYS A 42 0.63 -14.38 -5.44
C LYS A 42 0.09 -15.46 -6.38
N LYS A 43 -0.49 -16.54 -5.84
CA LYS A 43 -0.97 -17.67 -6.64
C LYS A 43 -2.33 -17.45 -7.28
N PHE A 44 -3.27 -16.85 -6.55
CA PHE A 44 -4.69 -16.83 -6.94
C PHE A 44 -5.18 -15.44 -7.33
N ALA A 45 -4.59 -14.37 -6.79
CA ALA A 45 -5.02 -13.02 -7.10
C ALA A 45 -4.42 -12.57 -8.44
N LYS A 46 -5.27 -12.33 -9.44
CA LYS A 46 -4.83 -11.81 -10.75
C LYS A 46 -4.12 -10.46 -10.62
N LYS A 47 -4.56 -9.64 -9.66
CA LYS A 47 -3.98 -8.32 -9.38
C LYS A 47 -2.53 -8.38 -8.90
N ALA A 48 -2.09 -9.51 -8.34
CA ALA A 48 -0.69 -9.73 -7.95
C ALA A 48 0.29 -9.82 -9.13
N HIS A 49 -0.20 -9.69 -10.37
CA HIS A 49 0.55 -9.70 -11.63
C HIS A 49 0.10 -8.56 -12.57
N SER A 50 -0.55 -7.52 -12.05
CA SER A 50 -1.15 -6.45 -12.86
C SER A 50 -0.13 -5.65 -13.67
N GLY A 51 1.14 -5.59 -13.24
CA GLY A 51 2.19 -4.89 -13.96
C GLY A 51 2.40 -5.44 -15.37
N GLN A 52 2.17 -6.74 -15.57
CA GLN A 52 2.26 -7.36 -16.90
C GLN A 52 1.19 -6.83 -17.86
N SER A 53 -0.05 -6.67 -17.37
CA SER A 53 -1.14 -6.11 -18.18
C SER A 53 -0.88 -4.64 -18.53
N VAL A 54 -0.33 -3.86 -17.60
CA VAL A 54 0.05 -2.47 -17.87
C VAL A 54 1.15 -2.39 -18.93
N LYS A 55 2.18 -3.23 -18.84
CA LYS A 55 3.25 -3.29 -19.86
C LYS A 55 2.75 -3.72 -21.23
N LEU A 56 1.75 -4.61 -21.29
CA LEU A 56 1.18 -5.04 -22.57
C LEU A 56 0.46 -3.88 -23.28
N MET A 57 -0.21 -3.02 -22.53
CA MET A 57 -0.99 -1.90 -23.07
C MET A 57 -0.15 -0.65 -23.31
N SER A 58 1.03 -0.52 -22.70
CA SER A 58 1.78 0.75 -22.68
C SER A 58 2.22 1.26 -24.05
N GLY A 59 2.39 0.38 -25.04
CA GLY A 59 2.81 0.76 -26.39
C GLY A 59 1.77 1.59 -27.17
N ASP A 60 0.50 1.47 -26.81
CA ASP A 60 -0.62 2.16 -27.48
C ASP A 60 -1.08 3.42 -26.74
N LEU A 61 -0.42 3.77 -25.62
CA LEU A 61 -0.82 4.85 -24.72
C LEU A 61 0.18 6.00 -24.75
N THR A 62 -0.32 7.22 -24.60
CA THR A 62 0.53 8.34 -24.22
C THR A 62 1.05 8.16 -22.80
N GLU A 63 2.14 8.87 -22.46
CA GLU A 63 2.69 8.83 -21.10
C GLU A 63 1.65 9.24 -20.04
N THR A 64 0.75 10.17 -20.39
CA THR A 64 -0.31 10.62 -19.46
C THR A 64 -1.35 9.52 -19.26
N GLU A 65 -1.80 8.87 -20.33
CA GLU A 65 -2.75 7.75 -20.23
C GLU A 65 -2.14 6.55 -19.49
N LEU A 66 -0.86 6.26 -19.70
CA LEU A 66 -0.16 5.20 -18.98
C LEU A 66 -0.11 5.46 -17.46
N LYS A 67 0.14 6.72 -17.06
CA LYS A 67 0.17 7.11 -15.65
C LYS A 67 -1.17 6.90 -14.96
N GLU A 68 -2.29 7.05 -15.67
CA GLU A 68 -3.62 6.75 -15.13
C GLU A 68 -3.77 5.27 -14.72
N CYS A 69 -3.08 4.35 -15.41
CA CYS A 69 -3.09 2.93 -15.07
C CYS A 69 -2.42 2.66 -13.71
N PHE A 70 -1.38 3.43 -13.37
CA PHE A 70 -0.60 3.20 -12.16
C PHE A 70 -1.40 3.47 -10.87
N HIS A 71 -2.45 4.28 -10.92
CA HIS A 71 -3.28 4.51 -9.73
C HIS A 71 -3.96 3.25 -9.17
N CYS A 72 -4.12 2.19 -9.98
CA CYS A 72 -4.80 0.96 -9.58
C CYS A 72 -4.01 -0.33 -9.81
N HIS A 73 -3.00 -0.30 -10.68
CA HIS A 73 -2.30 -1.51 -11.12
C HIS A 73 -0.87 -1.64 -10.61
N VAL A 74 -0.40 -0.71 -9.77
CA VAL A 74 0.89 -0.79 -9.09
C VAL A 74 0.72 -0.41 -7.62
N THR A 75 1.76 -0.58 -6.81
CA THR A 75 1.73 -0.27 -5.38
C THR A 75 2.25 1.14 -5.11
N GLY A 76 1.46 1.98 -4.44
CA GLY A 76 1.91 3.26 -3.89
C GLY A 76 2.32 4.33 -4.93
N TYR A 77 1.80 4.32 -6.17
CA TYR A 77 2.18 5.31 -7.18
C TYR A 77 1.99 6.75 -6.68
N GLY A 78 3.08 7.54 -6.75
CA GLY A 78 3.10 8.93 -6.27
C GLY A 78 3.14 9.09 -4.74
N GLN A 79 3.31 7.99 -3.98
CA GLN A 79 3.43 7.98 -2.53
C GLN A 79 4.86 7.65 -2.08
N PRO A 80 5.26 8.02 -0.84
CA PRO A 80 6.59 7.70 -0.31
C PRO A 80 6.88 6.18 -0.35
N GLY A 81 8.01 5.80 -0.95
CA GLY A 81 8.42 4.40 -1.08
C GLY A 81 7.62 3.57 -2.10
N GLY A 82 6.66 4.16 -2.81
CA GLY A 82 5.86 3.43 -3.79
C GLY A 82 6.46 3.41 -5.20
N PHE A 83 5.64 3.00 -6.17
CA PHE A 83 6.04 2.82 -7.56
C PHE A 83 6.47 4.14 -8.23
N VAL A 84 7.62 4.11 -8.90
CA VAL A 84 8.15 5.18 -9.74
C VAL A 84 8.17 4.74 -11.20
N SER A 85 8.81 3.61 -11.48
CA SER A 85 8.89 3.01 -12.81
C SER A 85 9.11 1.49 -12.68
N PHE A 86 8.95 0.77 -13.79
CA PHE A 86 9.18 -0.68 -13.81
C PHE A 86 10.66 -1.04 -13.59
N GLU A 87 11.55 -0.11 -13.90
CA GLU A 87 13.00 -0.24 -13.79
C GLU A 87 13.50 0.14 -12.39
N GLU A 88 13.01 1.25 -11.83
CA GLU A 88 13.47 1.76 -10.53
C GLU A 88 12.85 1.01 -9.37
N THR A 89 11.57 0.62 -9.49
CA THR A 89 10.81 0.01 -8.39
C THR A 89 10.09 -1.27 -8.84
N PRO A 90 10.81 -2.30 -9.32
CA PRO A 90 10.19 -3.52 -9.83
C PRO A 90 9.36 -4.25 -8.75
N GLY A 91 9.74 -4.15 -7.47
CA GLY A 91 8.98 -4.73 -6.36
C GLY A 91 7.63 -4.05 -6.08
N MET A 92 7.40 -2.85 -6.65
CA MET A 92 6.15 -2.10 -6.52
C MET A 92 5.30 -2.18 -7.79
N SER A 93 5.73 -2.93 -8.81
CA SER A 93 5.14 -2.90 -10.15
C SER A 93 3.82 -3.64 -10.32
N ASP A 94 3.35 -4.30 -9.27
CA ASP A 94 2.06 -4.97 -9.22
C ASP A 94 1.16 -4.32 -8.16
N CYS A 95 -0.14 -4.57 -8.26
CA CYS A 95 -1.09 -4.29 -7.20
C CYS A 95 -0.83 -5.29 -6.06
N GLY A 96 -0.10 -4.83 -5.05
CA GLY A 96 0.38 -5.62 -3.92
C GLY A 96 -0.53 -5.57 -2.69
N CYS A 97 -0.04 -6.13 -1.58
CA CYS A 97 -0.69 -6.13 -0.27
C CYS A 97 -1.13 -4.71 0.14
N GLU A 98 -0.23 -3.76 -0.02
CA GLU A 98 -0.38 -2.38 0.45
C GLU A 98 -1.37 -1.54 -0.38
N VAL A 99 -1.84 -2.03 -1.54
CA VAL A 99 -2.93 -1.35 -2.27
C VAL A 99 -4.24 -1.38 -1.46
N CYS A 100 -4.45 -2.44 -0.67
CA CYS A 100 -5.61 -2.54 0.21
C CYS A 100 -5.24 -2.24 1.67
N HIS A 101 -4.09 -2.74 2.13
CA HIS A 101 -3.68 -2.62 3.53
C HIS A 101 -3.02 -1.27 3.87
N GLY A 102 -2.75 -0.43 2.87
CA GLY A 102 -2.07 0.84 3.05
C GLY A 102 -0.55 0.69 3.27
N PRO A 103 0.16 1.79 3.55
CA PRO A 103 1.61 1.80 3.70
C PRO A 103 2.06 0.95 4.90
N GLY A 104 2.93 -0.04 4.67
CA GLY A 104 3.31 -1.04 5.67
C GLY A 104 4.59 -0.74 6.45
N TYR A 105 5.33 0.34 6.16
CA TYR A 105 6.65 0.58 6.75
C TYR A 105 6.65 0.55 8.28
N ASP A 106 5.82 1.36 8.93
CA ASP A 106 5.83 1.46 10.39
C ASP A 106 5.33 0.15 11.05
N HIS A 107 4.42 -0.57 10.39
CA HIS A 107 3.99 -1.89 10.83
C HIS A 107 5.13 -2.90 10.83
N VAL A 108 5.93 -2.95 9.76
CA VAL A 108 7.09 -3.84 9.68
C VAL A 108 8.17 -3.43 10.68
N GLU A 109 8.52 -2.15 10.75
CA GLU A 109 9.58 -1.64 11.65
C GLU A 109 9.25 -1.80 13.13
N SER A 110 7.96 -1.79 13.49
CA SER A 110 7.51 -2.04 14.87
C SER A 110 7.51 -3.53 15.25
N GLY A 111 7.84 -4.43 14.32
CA GLY A 111 7.76 -5.87 14.52
C GLY A 111 6.33 -6.42 14.44
N GLY A 112 5.44 -5.73 13.73
CA GLY A 112 4.09 -6.19 13.43
C GLY A 112 2.97 -5.57 14.26
N ASP A 113 3.09 -4.33 14.75
CA ASP A 113 1.99 -3.64 15.44
C ASP A 113 0.81 -3.45 14.47
N SER A 114 -0.29 -4.17 14.71
CA SER A 114 -1.47 -4.15 13.85
C SER A 114 -2.25 -2.84 13.89
N GLU A 115 -1.98 -1.96 14.85
CA GLU A 115 -2.56 -0.60 14.89
C GLU A 115 -1.89 0.33 13.87
N LEU A 116 -0.75 -0.06 13.29
CA LEU A 116 0.01 0.74 12.32
C LEU A 116 -0.28 0.37 10.85
N ILE A 117 -1.24 -0.52 10.60
CA ILE A 117 -1.65 -0.93 9.25
C ILE A 117 -3.17 -1.17 9.19
N LYS A 118 -3.77 -1.05 8.00
CA LYS A 118 -5.18 -1.38 7.82
C LYS A 118 -5.36 -2.90 7.83
N SER A 119 -5.74 -3.47 8.97
CA SER A 119 -5.93 -4.92 9.14
C SER A 119 -7.31 -5.41 8.66
N SER A 120 -8.33 -4.55 8.67
CA SER A 120 -9.68 -4.86 8.19
C SER A 120 -10.02 -4.04 6.95
N LEU A 121 -10.44 -4.73 5.89
CA LEU A 121 -10.90 -4.12 4.65
C LEU A 121 -12.43 -4.04 4.61
N ASP A 122 -12.93 -3.05 3.90
CA ASP A 122 -14.35 -2.88 3.61
C ASP A 122 -14.58 -2.64 2.11
N MET A 123 -15.85 -2.45 1.73
CA MET A 123 -16.19 -2.23 0.33
C MET A 123 -15.67 -0.90 -0.21
N GLU A 124 -15.41 0.08 0.64
CA GLU A 124 -14.92 1.40 0.25
C GLU A 124 -13.50 1.30 -0.31
N ASP A 125 -12.68 0.39 0.23
CA ASP A 125 -11.33 0.09 -0.29
C ASP A 125 -11.35 -0.43 -1.72
N CYS A 126 -12.37 -1.23 -2.05
CA CYS A 126 -12.49 -1.87 -3.36
C CYS A 126 -12.93 -0.87 -4.44
N VAL A 127 -13.81 0.08 -4.09
CA VAL A 127 -14.44 0.98 -5.07
C VAL A 127 -13.54 2.15 -5.47
N VAL A 128 -12.40 2.35 -4.80
CA VAL A 128 -11.36 3.30 -5.26
C VAL A 128 -10.98 3.02 -6.71
N CYS A 129 -10.80 1.74 -7.05
CA CYS A 129 -10.45 1.29 -8.40
C CYS A 129 -11.63 0.69 -9.16
N HIS A 130 -12.55 0.01 -8.47
CA HIS A 130 -13.71 -0.61 -9.10
C HIS A 130 -14.98 0.25 -9.03
N ASN A 131 -14.88 1.49 -9.51
CA ASN A 131 -16.01 2.40 -9.59
C ASN A 131 -16.72 2.33 -10.97
N PRO A 132 -17.97 2.81 -11.08
CA PRO A 132 -18.74 2.76 -12.32
C PRO A 132 -18.05 3.40 -13.53
N GLU A 133 -17.29 4.48 -13.32
CA GLU A 133 -16.60 5.18 -14.40
C GLU A 133 -15.49 4.31 -14.99
N ARG A 134 -14.64 3.72 -14.14
CA ARG A 134 -13.54 2.83 -14.56
C ARG A 134 -14.06 1.51 -15.13
N VAL A 135 -15.09 0.92 -14.52
CA VAL A 135 -15.70 -0.34 -15.02
C VAL A 135 -16.31 -0.15 -16.41
N LYS A 136 -16.99 0.98 -16.65
CA LYS A 136 -17.60 1.29 -17.95
C LYS A 136 -16.55 1.52 -19.05
N ALA A 137 -15.38 2.03 -18.70
CA ALA A 137 -14.31 2.31 -19.67
C ALA A 137 -13.71 1.03 -20.30
N PHE A 138 -13.76 -0.11 -19.61
CA PHE A 138 -13.12 -1.36 -20.05
C PHE A 138 -14.10 -2.51 -20.30
N ASP A 139 -15.41 -2.25 -20.34
CA ASP A 139 -16.48 -3.26 -20.49
C ASP A 139 -16.31 -4.47 -19.54
N PHE A 140 -15.81 -4.20 -18.32
CA PHE A 140 -15.37 -5.25 -17.41
C PHE A 140 -16.54 -5.78 -16.55
N LYS A 141 -16.51 -7.07 -16.24
CA LYS A 141 -17.50 -7.71 -15.37
C LYS A 141 -17.40 -7.19 -13.92
N PRO A 142 -18.48 -7.22 -13.11
CA PRO A 142 -18.52 -6.70 -11.75
C PRO A 142 -17.39 -7.23 -10.84
N LEU A 143 -17.10 -6.49 -9.76
CA LEU A 143 -16.12 -6.77 -8.67
C LEU A 143 -15.92 -8.24 -8.31
N LEU A 144 -16.98 -9.05 -8.38
CA LEU A 144 -16.99 -10.51 -8.20
C LEU A 144 -15.93 -11.27 -9.03
N TYR A 145 -15.46 -10.72 -10.15
CA TYR A 145 -14.43 -11.34 -10.99
C TYR A 145 -13.05 -10.67 -10.89
N GLY A 146 -12.91 -9.64 -10.04
CA GLY A 146 -11.66 -8.91 -9.83
C GLY A 146 -10.57 -9.73 -9.13
N GLY A 147 -10.90 -10.94 -8.63
CA GLY A 147 -9.93 -11.82 -7.97
C GLY A 147 -9.35 -11.18 -6.72
N ALA A 148 -10.20 -10.51 -5.94
CA ALA A 148 -9.77 -9.84 -4.73
C ALA A 148 -9.29 -10.85 -3.65
N HIS A 149 -9.76 -12.09 -3.76
CA HIS A 149 -9.51 -13.25 -2.90
C HIS A 149 -10.01 -14.48 -3.66
#